data_AF-A0A7C2I0X5-F1
#
_entry.id   AF-A0A7C2I0X5-F1
#
_cell.length_a   1.000
_cell.length_b   1.000
_cell.length_c   1.000
_cell.angle_alpha   90.00
_cell.angle_beta   90.00
_cell.angle_gamma   90.00
#
_symmetry.space_group_name_H-M   'P 1'
#
loop_
_entity.id
_entity.type
_entity.pdbx_description
1 polymer ?
#
loop_
_entity_poly.entity_id
_entity_poly.type
_entity_poly.pdbx_seq_one_letter_code
_entity_poly.pdbx_strand_id
1 'polypeptide(L)'
;MWSVSRIAASAAIFLLAACTTPTPPVVVVPKPVLKPKVALALGGGAAKGFAHVGVIRVLEQNGIVPDIITGTSAGSIVGAIYASGVDGEALRYRALRINESDLRDFTFSTSGFLKGEKLAAMVNQQVDGKKIEQL
;
A
#
# COMPACT_ATOMS: atom_id res chain seq x y z
N MET A 1 48.52 -65.21 50.43
CA MET A 1 47.54 -64.11 50.40
C MET A 1 47.34 -63.66 48.96
N TRP A 2 46.31 -64.16 48.27
CA TRP A 2 45.94 -63.72 46.92
C TRP A 2 44.46 -63.34 46.96
N SER A 3 44.19 -62.03 46.98
CA SER A 3 42.85 -61.46 47.10
C SER A 3 42.24 -61.26 45.72
N VAL A 4 41.09 -61.89 45.52
CA VAL A 4 40.16 -61.66 44.42
C VAL A 4 39.65 -60.22 44.52
N SER A 5 40.07 -59.31 43.65
CA SER A 5 39.40 -58.01 43.47
C SER A 5 39.90 -57.27 42.22
N ARG A 6 39.60 -57.82 41.03
CA ARG A 6 39.94 -57.18 39.74
C ARG A 6 38.73 -56.84 38.86
N ILE A 7 37.51 -56.83 39.42
CA ILE A 7 36.28 -56.61 38.61
C ILE A 7 35.68 -55.20 38.78
N ALA A 8 36.18 -54.37 39.69
CA ALA A 8 35.52 -53.09 40.01
C ALA A 8 35.86 -51.90 39.08
N ALA A 9 36.68 -52.08 38.03
CA ALA A 9 37.20 -50.94 37.25
C ALA A 9 36.41 -50.62 35.95
N SER A 10 35.47 -51.45 35.51
CA SER A 10 34.79 -51.24 34.21
C SER A 10 33.37 -50.68 34.30
N ALA A 11 32.78 -50.57 35.50
CA ALA A 11 31.39 -50.12 35.65
C ALA A 11 31.23 -48.59 35.80
N ALA A 12 32.30 -47.86 36.14
CA ALA A 12 32.21 -46.43 36.47
C ALA A 12 32.27 -45.49 35.25
N ILE A 13 32.69 -45.97 34.08
CA ILE A 13 32.87 -45.12 32.89
C ILE A 13 31.56 -44.99 32.07
N PHE A 14 30.59 -45.88 32.28
CA PHE A 14 29.33 -45.87 31.50
C PHE A 14 28.22 -44.97 32.07
N LEU A 15 28.38 -44.40 33.27
CA LEU A 15 27.33 -43.62 33.95
C LEU A 15 27.39 -42.10 33.68
N LEU A 16 28.41 -41.59 32.97
CA LEU A 16 28.57 -40.15 32.71
C LEU A 16 27.96 -39.67 31.38
N ALA A 17 27.37 -40.56 30.57
CA ALA A 17 26.90 -40.22 29.22
C ALA A 17 25.38 -39.92 29.12
N ALA A 18 24.65 -39.84 30.23
CA ALA A 18 23.18 -39.82 30.21
C ALA A 18 22.53 -38.51 30.72
N CYS A 19 23.24 -37.39 30.71
CA CYS A 19 22.59 -36.08 30.89
C CYS A 19 22.11 -35.55 29.54
N THR A 20 21.08 -36.17 28.96
CA THR A 20 20.31 -35.56 27.88
C THR A 20 19.28 -34.62 28.51
N THR A 21 19.55 -33.32 28.50
CA THR A 21 18.52 -32.32 28.83
C THR A 21 17.41 -32.41 27.79
N PRO A 22 16.14 -32.66 28.16
CA PRO A 22 15.04 -32.58 27.21
C PRO A 22 14.93 -31.11 26.76
N THR A 23 15.25 -30.84 25.50
CA THR A 23 15.04 -29.53 24.90
C THR A 23 13.54 -29.25 24.92
N PRO A 24 13.07 -28.14 25.52
CA PRO A 24 11.67 -27.79 25.46
C PRO A 24 11.23 -27.69 23.99
N PRO A 25 10.03 -28.17 23.64
CA PRO A 25 9.55 -28.09 22.27
C PRO A 25 9.55 -26.63 21.82
N VAL A 26 10.25 -26.34 20.72
CA VAL A 26 10.23 -25.01 20.10
C VAL A 26 8.81 -24.77 19.61
N VAL A 27 8.05 -23.99 20.37
CA VAL A 27 6.73 -23.52 19.94
C VAL A 27 6.96 -22.55 18.79
N VAL A 28 6.77 -23.05 17.56
CA VAL A 28 6.81 -22.21 16.36
C VAL A 28 5.54 -21.35 16.38
N VAL A 29 5.65 -20.14 16.90
CA VAL A 29 4.59 -19.14 16.76
C VAL A 29 4.50 -18.80 15.27
N PRO A 30 3.34 -19.05 14.61
CA PRO A 30 3.19 -18.72 13.19
C PRO A 30 3.42 -17.22 13.00
N LYS A 31 4.36 -16.86 12.12
CA LYS A 31 4.58 -15.46 11.76
C LYS A 31 3.25 -14.92 11.19
N PRO A 32 2.70 -13.81 11.74
CA PRO A 32 1.48 -13.23 11.23
C PRO A 32 1.64 -12.95 9.73
N VAL A 33 0.74 -13.48 8.91
CA VAL A 33 0.71 -13.18 7.49
C VAL A 33 0.15 -11.76 7.36
N LEU A 34 1.05 -10.78 7.24
CA LEU A 34 0.67 -9.40 7.02
C LEU A 34 0.00 -9.29 5.65
N LYS A 35 -1.15 -8.60 5.59
CA LYS A 35 -1.76 -8.26 4.31
C LYS A 35 -0.76 -7.42 3.49
N PRO A 36 -0.58 -7.71 2.20
CA PRO A 36 0.31 -6.91 1.36
C PRO A 36 -0.26 -5.49 1.24
N LYS A 37 0.62 -4.49 1.30
CA LYS A 37 0.24 -3.11 0.97
C LYS A 37 0.17 -2.96 -0.55
N VAL A 38 -0.88 -2.32 -1.04
CA VAL A 38 -1.14 -2.10 -2.47
C VAL A 38 -0.99 -0.63 -2.79
N ALA A 39 -0.15 -0.30 -3.78
CA ALA A 39 0.00 1.05 -4.30
C ALA A 39 -0.54 1.13 -5.74
N LEU A 40 -1.37 2.13 -6.03
CA LEU A 40 -1.92 2.39 -7.35
C LEU A 40 -1.27 3.62 -7.98
N ALA A 41 -0.62 3.43 -9.13
CA ALA A 41 0.06 4.50 -9.87
C ALA A 41 -0.73 4.92 -11.11
N LEU A 42 -1.16 6.18 -11.14
CA LEU A 42 -2.01 6.74 -12.19
C LEU A 42 -1.20 7.63 -13.15
N GLY A 43 -1.01 7.15 -14.38
CA GLY A 43 -0.33 7.91 -15.42
C GLY A 43 -1.09 9.17 -15.87
N GLY A 44 -0.40 10.07 -16.55
CA GLY A 44 -1.03 11.18 -17.27
C GLY A 44 -1.73 10.71 -18.56
N GLY A 45 -2.45 11.63 -19.21
CA GLY A 45 -3.16 11.29 -20.47
C GLY A 45 -4.17 12.34 -20.94
N ALA A 46 -4.04 13.59 -20.48
CA ALA A 46 -5.02 14.65 -20.71
C ALA A 46 -6.46 14.16 -20.42
N ALA A 47 -7.41 14.42 -21.32
CA ALA A 47 -8.80 13.97 -21.17
C ALA A 47 -8.94 12.43 -21.02
N LYS A 48 -8.07 11.64 -21.67
CA LYS A 48 -8.10 10.18 -21.56
C LYS A 48 -7.64 9.68 -20.18
N GLY A 49 -6.95 10.50 -19.40
CA GLY A 49 -6.51 10.14 -18.05
C GLY A 49 -7.66 9.86 -17.08
N PHE A 50 -8.87 10.33 -17.35
CA PHE A 50 -10.06 9.99 -16.56
C PHE A 50 -10.50 8.53 -16.70
N ALA A 51 -9.93 7.76 -17.64
CA ALA A 51 -10.14 6.31 -17.72
C ALA A 51 -9.72 5.58 -16.42
N HIS A 52 -8.81 6.16 -15.64
CA HIS A 52 -8.41 5.65 -14.31
C HIS A 52 -9.57 5.51 -13.33
N VAL A 53 -10.63 6.29 -13.49
CA VAL A 53 -11.87 6.16 -12.68
C VAL A 53 -12.50 4.78 -12.89
N GLY A 54 -12.53 4.29 -14.13
CA GLY A 54 -13.05 2.95 -14.44
C GLY A 54 -12.19 1.85 -13.83
N VAL A 55 -10.86 2.01 -13.87
CA VAL A 55 -9.91 1.08 -13.25
C VAL A 55 -10.14 0.99 -11.74
N ILE A 56 -10.22 2.13 -11.05
CA ILE A 56 -10.47 2.18 -9.60
C ILE A 56 -11.77 1.46 -9.25
N ARG A 57 -12.86 1.73 -9.98
CA ARG A 57 -14.15 1.06 -9.76
C ARG A 57 -14.06 -0.46 -9.86
N VAL A 58 -13.38 -0.96 -10.89
CA VAL A 58 -13.24 -2.41 -11.09
C VAL A 58 -12.37 -3.01 -9.97
N LEU A 59 -11.32 -2.33 -9.54
CA LEU A 59 -10.50 -2.78 -8.41
C LEU A 59 -11.34 -2.88 -7.12
N GLU A 60 -12.12 -1.85 -6.79
CA GLU A 60 -13.00 -1.87 -5.62
C GLU A 60 -14.07 -2.96 -5.69
N GLN A 61 -14.68 -3.16 -6.86
CA GLN A 61 -15.66 -4.24 -7.09
C GLN A 61 -15.06 -5.64 -6.87
N ASN A 62 -13.74 -5.78 -7.01
CA ASN A 62 -13.01 -7.02 -6.75
C ASN A 62 -12.36 -7.04 -5.34
N GLY A 63 -12.72 -6.10 -4.46
CA GLY A 63 -12.21 -6.03 -3.10
C GLY A 63 -10.75 -5.54 -3.00
N ILE A 64 -10.22 -4.93 -4.06
CA ILE A 64 -8.87 -4.37 -4.10
C ILE A 64 -8.97 -2.87 -3.87
N VAL A 65 -8.66 -2.44 -2.65
CA VAL A 65 -8.58 -1.02 -2.28
C VAL A 65 -7.11 -0.68 -2.07
N PRO A 66 -6.54 0.29 -2.80
CA PRO A 66 -5.14 0.66 -2.65
C PRO A 66 -4.90 1.39 -1.32
N ASP A 67 -3.83 1.05 -0.62
CA ASP A 67 -3.35 1.75 0.57
C ASP A 67 -2.64 3.06 0.21
N ILE A 68 -2.09 3.15 -1.01
CA ILE A 68 -1.32 4.29 -1.50
C ILE A 68 -1.78 4.62 -2.91
N ILE A 69 -1.98 5.90 -3.19
CA ILE A 69 -2.24 6.38 -4.55
C ILE A 69 -1.19 7.41 -4.96
N THR A 70 -0.73 7.33 -6.20
CA THR A 70 0.15 8.34 -6.80
C THR A 70 -0.35 8.64 -8.20
N GLY A 71 -0.14 9.86 -8.68
CA GLY A 71 -0.59 10.22 -10.02
C GLY A 71 0.15 11.41 -10.62
N THR A 72 0.09 11.48 -11.95
CA THR A 72 0.69 12.55 -12.76
C THR A 72 -0.37 13.21 -13.64
N SER A 73 -0.42 14.54 -13.68
CA SER A 73 -1.34 15.31 -14.55
C SER A 73 -2.82 14.91 -14.32
N ALA A 74 -3.54 14.45 -15.33
CA ALA A 74 -4.92 13.96 -15.16
C ALA A 74 -5.04 12.84 -14.12
N GLY A 75 -4.03 11.97 -14.01
CA GLY A 75 -3.98 10.93 -12.98
C GLY A 75 -3.85 11.48 -11.56
N SER A 76 -3.17 12.62 -11.37
CA SER A 76 -3.08 13.25 -10.03
C SER A 76 -4.39 13.86 -9.60
N ILE A 77 -5.19 14.39 -10.55
CA ILE A 77 -6.54 14.91 -10.26
C ILE A 77 -7.45 13.76 -9.81
N VAL A 78 -7.50 12.68 -10.59
CA VAL A 78 -8.29 11.48 -10.23
C VAL A 78 -7.83 10.92 -8.88
N GLY A 79 -6.52 10.82 -8.67
CA GLY A 79 -5.94 10.31 -7.43
C GLY A 79 -6.26 11.18 -6.22
N ALA A 80 -6.19 12.50 -6.35
CA ALA A 80 -6.52 13.43 -5.25
C ALA A 80 -8.01 13.37 -4.87
N ILE A 81 -8.90 13.31 -5.87
CA ILE A 81 -10.34 13.18 -5.61
C ILE A 81 -10.61 11.85 -4.91
N TYR A 82 -10.02 10.75 -5.38
CA TYR A 82 -10.18 9.44 -4.73
C TYR A 82 -9.65 9.44 -3.30
N ALA A 83 -8.44 9.95 -3.08
CA ALA A 83 -7.80 10.09 -1.77
C ALA A 83 -8.62 10.97 -0.80
N SER A 84 -9.47 11.86 -1.30
CA SER A 84 -10.41 12.62 -0.46
C SER A 84 -11.45 11.74 0.26
N GLY A 85 -11.46 10.41 0.03
CA GLY A 85 -12.27 9.45 0.77
C GLY A 85 -13.60 9.12 0.11
N VAL A 86 -13.75 9.43 -1.19
CA VAL A 86 -14.92 9.05 -1.98
C VAL A 86 -14.70 7.68 -2.60
N ASP A 87 -15.77 6.89 -2.71
CA ASP A 87 -15.73 5.61 -3.41
C ASP A 87 -15.66 5.77 -4.94
N GLY A 88 -15.45 4.69 -5.67
CA GLY A 88 -15.39 4.66 -7.13
C GLY A 88 -16.68 5.11 -7.83
N GLU A 89 -17.85 5.00 -7.18
CA GLU A 89 -19.11 5.52 -7.72
C GLU A 89 -19.15 7.04 -7.64
N ALA A 90 -18.92 7.61 -6.47
CA ALA A 90 -18.83 9.04 -6.23
C ALA A 90 -17.71 9.67 -7.07
N LEU A 91 -16.57 9.00 -7.20
CA LEU A 91 -15.48 9.42 -8.08
C LEU A 91 -15.95 9.52 -9.54
N ARG A 92 -16.75 8.57 -10.04
CA ARG A 92 -17.33 8.65 -11.39
C ARG A 92 -18.25 9.86 -11.53
N TYR A 93 -19.13 10.09 -10.57
CA TYR A 93 -20.02 11.25 -10.62
C TYR A 93 -19.24 12.57 -10.60
N ARG A 94 -18.19 12.67 -9.78
CA ARG A 94 -17.30 13.84 -9.73
C ARG A 94 -16.56 14.03 -11.05
N ALA A 95 -16.01 12.95 -11.63
CA ALA A 95 -15.29 13.00 -12.90
C ALA A 95 -16.17 13.43 -14.09
N LEU A 96 -17.43 12.98 -14.15
CA LEU A 96 -18.37 13.35 -15.21
C LEU A 96 -18.78 14.83 -15.19
N ARG A 97 -18.58 15.52 -14.06
CA ARG A 97 -18.91 16.94 -13.89
C ARG A 97 -17.76 17.87 -14.24
N ILE A 98 -16.57 17.33 -14.50
CA ILE A 98 -15.41 18.13 -14.90
C ILE A 98 -15.58 18.47 -16.39
N ASN A 99 -15.79 19.75 -16.69
CA ASN A 99 -15.91 20.21 -18.07
C ASN A 99 -14.52 20.44 -18.67
N GLU A 100 -14.41 20.36 -20.00
CA GLU A 100 -13.18 20.74 -20.69
C GLU A 100 -12.76 22.19 -20.39
N SER A 101 -13.73 23.08 -20.14
CA SER A 101 -13.51 24.48 -19.73
C SER A 101 -12.83 24.61 -18.36
N ASP A 102 -13.03 23.64 -17.47
CA ASP A 102 -12.47 23.66 -16.11
C ASP A 102 -10.99 23.22 -16.11
N LEU A 103 -10.59 22.53 -17.18
CA LEU A 103 -9.23 22.04 -17.40
C LEU A 103 -8.42 22.92 -18.37
N ARG A 104 -9.08 23.79 -19.15
CA ARG A 104 -8.47 24.60 -20.20
C ARG A 104 -8.25 26.06 -19.78
N ASP A 105 -7.36 26.25 -18.81
CA ASP A 105 -6.75 27.56 -18.51
C ASP A 105 -5.38 27.72 -19.20
N PHE A 106 -5.27 27.16 -20.41
CA PHE A 106 -4.06 27.23 -21.22
C PHE A 106 -3.86 28.67 -21.71
N THR A 107 -2.99 29.42 -21.04
CA THR A 107 -2.56 30.76 -21.47
C THR A 107 -1.21 30.63 -22.16
N PHE A 108 -1.10 31.05 -23.42
CA PHE A 108 0.20 31.20 -24.06
C PHE A 108 0.82 32.52 -23.58
N SER A 109 1.67 32.44 -22.55
CA SER A 109 2.49 33.55 -22.08
C SER A 109 3.96 33.28 -22.39
N THR A 110 4.77 34.33 -22.47
CA THR A 110 6.23 34.26 -22.61
C THR A 110 6.92 33.53 -21.44
N SER A 111 6.22 33.24 -20.34
CA SER A 111 6.70 32.50 -19.18
C SER A 111 6.11 31.08 -19.00
N GLY A 112 5.24 30.61 -19.91
CA GLY A 112 4.64 29.27 -19.85
C GLY A 112 3.20 29.17 -20.38
N PHE A 113 2.66 27.94 -20.38
CA PHE A 113 1.37 27.60 -21.04
C PHE A 113 0.14 27.58 -20.12
N LEU A 114 0.25 27.81 -18.80
CA LEU A 114 -0.85 27.61 -17.84
C LEU A 114 -0.74 28.58 -16.65
N LYS A 115 -1.82 29.30 -16.32
CA LYS A 115 -1.92 30.12 -15.09
C LYS A 115 -2.29 29.27 -13.86
N GLY A 116 -3.02 28.17 -14.09
CA GLY A 116 -3.32 27.14 -13.08
C GLY A 116 -4.40 27.50 -12.05
N GLU A 117 -4.90 28.73 -12.01
CA GLU A 117 -5.86 29.20 -10.99
C GLU A 117 -7.19 28.45 -11.03
N LYS A 118 -7.84 28.31 -12.21
CA LYS A 118 -9.09 27.52 -12.30
C LYS A 118 -8.88 26.05 -12.00
N LEU A 119 -7.74 25.49 -12.44
CA LEU A 119 -7.40 24.10 -12.16
C LEU A 119 -7.28 23.87 -10.64
N ALA A 120 -6.58 24.76 -9.94
CA ALA A 120 -6.45 24.70 -8.49
C ALA A 120 -7.81 24.84 -7.79
N ALA A 121 -8.64 25.80 -8.23
CA ALA A 121 -9.98 25.99 -7.68
C ALA A 121 -10.88 24.75 -7.89
N MET A 122 -10.83 24.14 -9.08
CA MET A 122 -11.56 22.92 -9.39
C MET A 122 -11.11 21.77 -8.51
N VAL A 123 -9.80 21.53 -8.37
CA VAL A 123 -9.27 20.47 -7.49
C VAL A 123 -9.72 20.72 -6.06
N ASN A 124 -9.56 21.93 -5.52
CA ASN A 124 -9.98 22.28 -4.17
C ASN A 124 -11.48 22.04 -3.95
N GLN A 125 -12.32 22.35 -4.93
CA GLN A 125 -13.75 22.07 -4.87
C GLN A 125 -14.02 20.55 -4.86
N GLN A 126 -13.33 19.78 -5.71
CA GLN A 126 -13.53 18.33 -5.82
C GLN A 126 -12.93 17.53 -4.66
N VAL A 127 -12.11 18.14 -3.80
CA VAL A 127 -11.61 17.54 -2.55
C VAL A 127 -12.21 18.18 -1.30
N ASP A 128 -13.30 18.95 -1.46
CA ASP A 128 -14.01 19.61 -0.35
C ASP A 128 -13.08 20.51 0.51
N GLY A 129 -12.07 21.12 -0.11
CA GLY A 129 -11.09 22.00 0.53
C GLY A 129 -10.07 21.30 1.44
N LYS A 130 -9.99 19.97 1.41
CA LYS A 130 -9.01 19.20 2.20
C LYS A 130 -7.58 19.55 1.82
N LYS A 131 -6.72 19.63 2.82
CA LYS A 131 -5.27 19.73 2.63
C LYS A 131 -4.68 18.37 2.27
N ILE A 132 -3.50 18.36 1.67
CA ILE A 132 -2.82 17.14 1.21
C ILE A 132 -2.56 16.13 2.33
N GLU A 133 -2.37 16.59 3.57
CA GLU A 133 -2.16 15.72 4.74
C GLU A 133 -3.46 15.05 5.24
N GLN A 134 -4.60 15.45 4.68
CA GLN A 134 -5.93 14.94 4.99
C GLN A 134 -6.50 14.08 3.86
N LEU A 135 -5.71 13.86 2.81
CA LEU A 135 -5.97 12.93 1.72
C LEU A 135 -5.31 11.58 2.01
#